data_AF-A0A252F6W6-F1
#
_entry.id   AF-A0A252F6W6-F1
#
_cell.length_a   1.000
_cell.length_b   1.000
_cell.length_c   1.000
_cell.angle_alpha   90.00
_cell.angle_beta   90.00
_cell.angle_gamma   90.00
#
_symmetry.space_group_name_H-M   'P 1'
#
loop_
_entity.id
_entity.type
_entity.pdbx_description
1 polymer ?
#
loop_
_entity_poly.entity_id
_entity_poly.type
_entity_poly.pdbx_seq_one_letter_code
_entity_poly.pdbx_strand_id
1 'polypeptide(L)'
;MDTIGSSFTAEELEFCISALQLQIEDIERDLNENKYSKDERIELTTYIKKLDEIQDQFLLENNAFKSADLLQVSDLVEKERDYLNTILDQDDIVGEMRKEAQRHLRTANSLLRKLKKYFQSFDITV
;
A
#
# COMPACT_ATOMS: atom_id res chain seq x y z
N MET A 1 -23.58 7.02 0.88
CA MET A 1 -22.38 6.79 1.70
C MET A 1 -21.22 7.08 0.79
N ASP A 2 -20.45 8.13 1.09
CA ASP A 2 -19.27 8.47 0.30
C ASP A 2 -18.25 7.34 0.48
N THR A 3 -17.98 6.62 -0.60
CA THR A 3 -17.01 5.53 -0.61
C THR A 3 -15.63 6.13 -0.81
N ILE A 4 -14.68 5.80 0.07
CA ILE A 4 -13.33 6.40 0.04
C ILE A 4 -12.62 6.22 -1.31
N GLY A 5 -12.88 5.13 -2.04
CA GLY A 5 -12.25 4.90 -3.34
C GLY A 5 -12.55 6.00 -4.36
N SER A 6 -13.73 6.62 -4.31
CA SER A 6 -14.07 7.78 -5.16
C SER A 6 -13.35 9.08 -4.80
N SER A 7 -12.68 9.12 -3.64
CA SER A 7 -11.90 10.27 -3.19
C SER A 7 -10.43 10.22 -3.63
N PHE A 8 -9.97 9.08 -4.16
CA PHE A 8 -8.61 8.92 -4.63
C PHE A 8 -8.46 9.42 -6.07
N THR A 9 -7.33 10.06 -6.36
CA THR A 9 -6.93 10.36 -7.73
C THR A 9 -6.39 9.11 -8.42
N ALA A 10 -6.29 9.12 -9.74
CA ALA A 10 -5.66 8.03 -10.49
C ALA A 10 -4.24 7.71 -9.98
N GLU A 11 -3.43 8.74 -9.71
CA GLU A 11 -2.07 8.57 -9.18
C GLU A 11 -2.05 7.94 -7.78
N GLU A 12 -3.03 8.28 -6.94
CA GLU A 12 -3.18 7.69 -5.61
C GLU A 12 -3.64 6.22 -5.69
N LEU A 13 -4.52 5.88 -6.63
CA LEU A 13 -4.93 4.50 -6.88
C LEU A 13 -3.76 3.66 -7.39
N GLU A 14 -3.01 4.17 -8.37
CA GLU A 14 -1.79 3.53 -8.88
C GLU A 14 -0.77 3.29 -7.77
N PHE A 15 -0.61 4.25 -6.86
CA PHE A 15 0.28 4.11 -5.71
C PHE A 15 -0.16 2.98 -4.77
N CYS A 16 -1.45 2.90 -4.43
CA CYS A 16 -2.00 1.80 -3.62
C CYS A 16 -1.78 0.43 -4.29
N ILE A 17 -2.05 0.33 -5.59
CA ILE A 17 -1.84 -0.90 -6.38
C ILE A 17 -0.36 -1.29 -6.36
N SER A 18 0.53 -0.32 -6.52
CA SER A 18 1.99 -0.55 -6.51
C SER A 18 2.48 -1.05 -5.15
N ALA A 19 1.98 -0.44 -4.05
CA ALA A 19 2.34 -0.86 -2.70
C ALA A 19 1.87 -2.31 -2.39
N LEU A 20 0.67 -2.68 -2.86
CA LEU A 20 0.17 -4.05 -2.77
C LEU A 20 1.04 -5.02 -3.58
N GLN A 21 1.37 -4.65 -4.84
CA GLN A 21 2.17 -5.46 -5.74
C GLN A 21 3.57 -5.75 -5.16
N LEU A 22 4.25 -4.72 -4.64
CA LEU A 22 5.57 -4.86 -4.02
C LEU A 22 5.52 -5.83 -2.84
N GLN A 23 4.50 -5.73 -1.99
CA GLN A 23 4.35 -6.62 -0.84
C GLN A 23 4.09 -8.08 -1.27
N ILE A 24 3.28 -8.29 -2.32
CA ILE A 24 3.04 -9.63 -2.89
C ILE A 24 4.36 -10.22 -3.40
N GLU A 25 5.09 -9.47 -4.22
CA GLU A 25 6.36 -9.91 -4.81
C GLU A 25 7.42 -10.21 -3.74
N ASP A 26 7.49 -9.40 -2.68
CA ASP A 26 8.39 -9.65 -1.55
C ASP A 26 8.08 -10.98 -0.86
N ILE A 27 6.79 -11.27 -0.60
CA ILE A 27 6.39 -12.53 0.03
C ILE A 27 6.62 -13.72 -0.90
N GLU A 28 6.34 -13.58 -2.20
CA GLU A 28 6.59 -14.65 -3.17
C GLU A 28 8.07 -14.98 -3.29
N ARG A 29 8.94 -13.96 -3.32
CA ARG A 29 10.39 -14.14 -3.30
C ARG A 29 10.83 -14.90 -2.04
N ASP A 30 10.33 -14.48 -0.89
CA ASP A 30 10.58 -15.10 0.40
C ASP A 30 10.13 -16.57 0.45
N LEU A 31 8.95 -16.88 -0.08
CA LEU A 31 8.43 -18.25 -0.19
C LEU A 31 9.31 -19.14 -1.08
N ASN A 32 9.86 -18.58 -2.17
CA ASN A 32 10.74 -19.29 -3.10
C ASN A 32 12.11 -19.61 -2.49
N GLU A 33 12.58 -18.81 -1.53
CA GLU A 33 13.81 -19.07 -0.80
C GLU A 33 13.70 -20.23 0.22
N ASN A 34 12.52 -20.84 0.37
CA ASN A 34 12.24 -22.00 1.25
C ASN A 34 12.70 -21.82 2.71
N LYS A 35 12.69 -20.58 3.21
CA LYS A 35 13.07 -20.25 4.60
C LYS A 35 11.98 -20.54 5.63
N TYR A 36 10.79 -20.93 5.17
CA TYR A 36 9.58 -21.04 5.97
C TYR A 36 9.11 -22.49 6.15
N SER A 37 8.58 -22.78 7.32
CA SER A 37 7.86 -24.03 7.61
C SER A 37 6.62 -24.17 6.73
N LYS A 38 6.07 -25.39 6.69
CA LYS A 38 4.87 -25.68 5.89
C LYS A 38 3.68 -24.81 6.30
N ASP A 39 3.48 -24.59 7.59
CA ASP A 39 2.33 -23.83 8.11
C ASP A 39 2.49 -22.33 7.80
N GLU A 40 3.70 -21.77 8.01
CA GLU A 40 4.01 -20.39 7.63
C GLU A 40 3.80 -20.15 6.12
N ARG A 41 4.17 -21.11 5.27
CA ARG A 41 3.93 -21.01 3.82
C ARG A 41 2.44 -20.94 3.48
N ILE A 42 1.59 -21.70 4.18
CA ILE A 42 0.14 -21.69 3.99
C ILE A 42 -0.43 -20.33 4.41
N GLU A 43 0.02 -19.79 5.53
CA GLU A 43 -0.40 -18.47 6.03
C GLU A 43 -0.01 -17.35 5.05
N LEU A 44 1.25 -17.33 4.60
CA LEU A 44 1.75 -16.36 3.62
C LEU A 44 1.04 -16.48 2.27
N THR A 45 0.78 -17.70 1.78
CA THR A 45 0.03 -17.90 0.53
C THR A 45 -1.41 -17.40 0.67
N THR A 46 -2.04 -17.60 1.82
CA THR A 46 -3.39 -17.08 2.09
C THR A 46 -3.39 -15.55 2.16
N TYR A 47 -2.34 -14.98 2.75
CA TYR A 47 -2.18 -13.54 2.83
C TYR A 47 -1.96 -12.89 1.45
N ILE A 48 -1.14 -13.47 0.57
CA ILE A 48 -0.99 -13.03 -0.83
C ILE A 48 -2.36 -12.97 -1.52
N LYS A 49 -3.16 -14.03 -1.44
CA LYS A 49 -4.50 -14.05 -2.06
C LYS A 49 -5.39 -12.92 -1.56
N LYS A 50 -5.30 -12.57 -0.27
CA LYS A 50 -6.04 -11.43 0.28
C LYS A 50 -5.54 -10.11 -0.32
N LEU A 51 -4.23 -9.94 -0.46
CA LEU A 51 -3.66 -8.73 -1.10
C LEU A 51 -4.07 -8.63 -2.57
N ASP A 52 -4.06 -9.74 -3.31
CA ASP A 52 -4.55 -9.80 -4.70
C ASP A 52 -6.03 -9.38 -4.77
N GLU A 53 -6.89 -9.92 -3.90
CA GLU A 53 -8.32 -9.56 -3.86
C GLU A 53 -8.54 -8.06 -3.58
N ILE A 54 -7.67 -7.45 -2.76
CA ILE A 54 -7.72 -6.00 -2.49
C ILE A 54 -7.23 -5.22 -3.71
N GLN A 55 -6.15 -5.67 -4.35
CA GLN A 55 -5.61 -5.07 -5.56
C GLN A 55 -6.64 -5.08 -6.70
N ASP A 56 -7.33 -6.20 -6.90
CA ASP A 56 -8.43 -6.36 -7.86
C ASP A 56 -9.58 -5.38 -7.58
N GLN A 57 -9.92 -5.14 -6.30
CA GLN A 57 -10.94 -4.15 -5.94
C GLN A 57 -10.53 -2.73 -6.37
N PHE A 58 -9.25 -2.36 -6.22
CA PHE A 58 -8.73 -1.09 -6.73
C PHE A 58 -8.77 -1.02 -8.26
N LEU A 59 -8.36 -2.08 -8.95
CA LEU A 59 -8.33 -2.15 -10.41
C LEU A 59 -9.72 -2.06 -11.05
N LEU A 60 -10.73 -2.66 -10.41
CA LEU A 60 -12.11 -2.67 -10.89
C LEU A 60 -12.91 -1.43 -10.45
N GLU A 61 -12.26 -0.45 -9.81
CA GLU A 61 -12.90 0.71 -9.18
C GLU A 61 -14.05 0.31 -8.23
N ASN A 62 -13.94 -0.89 -7.64
CA ASN A 62 -14.94 -1.41 -6.73
C ASN A 62 -14.81 -0.72 -5.38
N ASN A 63 -15.65 0.28 -5.20
CA ASN A 63 -15.65 1.17 -4.06
C ASN A 63 -16.17 0.55 -2.73
N ALA A 64 -16.38 -0.76 -2.68
CA ALA A 64 -16.93 -1.49 -1.53
C ALA A 64 -15.85 -2.08 -0.61
N PHE A 65 -14.78 -1.33 -0.36
CA PHE A 65 -13.70 -1.78 0.51
C PHE A 65 -14.17 -1.99 1.95
N LYS A 66 -13.71 -3.07 2.58
CA LYS A 66 -13.84 -3.24 4.03
C LYS A 66 -12.80 -2.36 4.73
N SER A 67 -13.13 -1.81 5.89
CA SER A 67 -12.18 -0.98 6.66
C SER A 67 -10.89 -1.71 7.01
N ALA A 68 -10.95 -3.03 7.24
CA ALA A 68 -9.78 -3.87 7.50
C ALA A 68 -8.86 -4.02 6.28
N ASP A 69 -9.42 -3.99 5.07
CA ASP A 69 -8.65 -4.07 3.83
C ASP A 69 -7.94 -2.74 3.56
N LEU A 70 -8.64 -1.62 3.79
CA LEU A 70 -8.05 -0.29 3.72
C LEU A 70 -6.98 -0.05 4.78
N LEU A 71 -7.14 -0.63 5.98
CA LEU A 71 -6.12 -0.54 7.02
C LEU A 71 -4.83 -1.22 6.56
N GLN A 72 -4.95 -2.41 5.96
CA GLN A 72 -3.79 -3.10 5.37
C GLN A 72 -3.10 -2.25 4.30
N VAL A 73 -3.87 -1.59 3.43
CA VAL A 73 -3.33 -0.69 2.41
C VAL A 73 -2.65 0.52 3.05
N SER A 74 -3.24 1.10 4.09
CA SER A 74 -2.67 2.21 4.85
C SER A 74 -1.29 1.85 5.41
N ASP A 75 -1.15 0.67 6.02
CA ASP A 75 0.10 0.20 6.59
C ASP A 75 1.18 0.03 5.52
N LEU A 76 0.82 -0.51 4.35
CA LEU A 76 1.75 -0.66 3.22
C LEU A 76 2.17 0.70 2.64
N VAL A 77 1.23 1.63 2.47
CA VAL A 77 1.53 2.99 2.01
C VAL A 77 2.43 3.72 3.02
N GLU A 78 2.24 3.50 4.32
CA GLU A 78 3.12 4.06 5.35
C GLU A 78 4.54 3.49 5.26
N LYS A 79 4.69 2.17 5.10
CA LYS A 79 5.99 1.53 4.89
C LYS A 79 6.71 2.10 3.67
N GLU A 80 6.01 2.24 2.53
CA GLU A 80 6.59 2.83 1.32
C GLU A 80 6.97 4.30 1.51
N ARG A 81 6.15 5.08 2.22
CA ARG A 81 6.44 6.47 2.55
C ARG A 81 7.71 6.59 3.40
N ASP A 82 7.90 5.72 4.37
CA ASP A 82 9.08 5.71 5.23
C ASP A 82 10.34 5.26 4.48
N TYR A 83 10.20 4.30 3.56
CA TYR A 83 11.27 3.91 2.65
C TYR A 83 11.68 5.07 1.72
N LEU A 84 10.72 5.80 1.15
CA LEU A 84 10.98 6.99 0.32
C LEU A 84 11.68 8.10 1.11
N ASN A 85 11.31 8.33 2.36
CA ASN A 85 12.02 9.27 3.23
C ASN A 85 13.49 8.84 3.42
N THR A 86 13.72 7.56 3.70
CA THR A 86 15.06 7.00 3.86
C THR A 86 15.90 7.16 2.60
N ILE A 87 15.32 6.96 1.41
CA ILE A 87 16.00 7.19 0.13
C ILE A 87 16.33 8.68 -0.06
N LEU A 88 15.38 9.57 0.21
CA LEU A 88 15.56 11.02 -0.01
C LEU A 88 16.63 11.66 0.90
N ASP A 89 16.93 11.01 2.01
CA ASP A 89 18.01 11.37 2.94
C ASP A 89 19.39 10.94 2.43
N GLN A 90 19.47 10.11 1.37
CA GLN A 90 20.75 9.71 0.77
C GLN A 90 21.29 10.80 -0.17
N ASP A 91 22.58 11.13 -0.01
CA ASP A 91 23.25 12.23 -0.73
C ASP A 91 23.38 12.00 -2.24
N ASP A 92 23.28 10.75 -2.70
CA ASP A 92 23.40 10.34 -4.11
C ASP A 92 22.08 10.45 -4.88
N ILE A 93 20.96 10.67 -4.21
CA ILE A 93 19.65 10.86 -4.84
C ILE A 93 19.49 12.32 -5.26
N VAL A 94 19.78 12.57 -6.54
CA VAL A 94 19.79 13.90 -7.17
C VAL A 94 18.94 13.97 -8.45
N GLY A 95 18.70 15.19 -8.94
CA GLY A 95 18.07 15.42 -10.24
C GLY A 95 16.65 14.85 -10.32
N GLU A 96 16.36 14.14 -11.41
CA GLU A 96 15.03 13.59 -11.69
C GLU A 96 14.63 12.49 -10.70
N MET A 97 15.57 11.67 -10.21
CA MET A 97 15.27 10.64 -9.21
C MET A 97 14.74 11.26 -7.91
N ARG A 98 15.35 12.37 -7.46
CA ARG A 98 14.90 13.09 -6.27
C ARG A 98 13.51 13.69 -6.48
N LYS A 99 13.23 14.25 -7.66
CA LYS A 99 11.91 14.82 -7.97
C LYS A 99 10.82 13.76 -7.98
N GLU A 100 11.08 12.59 -8.56
CA GLU A 100 10.11 11.51 -8.62
C GLU A 100 9.86 10.91 -7.23
N ALA A 101 10.92 10.66 -6.44
CA ALA A 101 10.77 10.23 -5.06
C ALA A 101 9.98 11.24 -4.20
N GLN A 102 10.20 12.54 -4.38
CA GLN A 102 9.40 13.60 -3.73
C GLN A 102 7.95 13.64 -4.23
N ARG A 103 7.69 13.31 -5.49
CA ARG A 103 6.33 13.18 -6.02
C ARG A 103 5.61 12.01 -5.36
N HIS A 104 6.21 10.81 -5.39
CA HIS A 104 5.69 9.63 -4.71
C HIS A 104 5.45 9.87 -3.22
N LEU A 105 6.38 10.56 -2.54
CA LEU A 105 6.24 10.92 -1.13
C LEU A 105 5.01 11.81 -0.88
N ARG A 106 4.75 12.79 -1.76
CA ARG A 106 3.55 13.64 -1.66
C ARG A 106 2.27 12.85 -1.89
N THR A 107 2.28 11.93 -2.84
CA THR A 107 1.16 11.03 -3.14
C THR A 107 0.84 10.14 -1.93
N ALA A 108 1.85 9.49 -1.35
CA ALA A 108 1.70 8.67 -0.15
C ALA A 108 1.14 9.48 1.05
N ASN A 109 1.67 10.69 1.29
CA ASN A 109 1.17 11.56 2.35
C ASN A 109 -0.29 12.02 2.13
N SER A 110 -0.68 12.25 0.89
CA SER A 110 -2.07 12.59 0.53
C SER A 110 -3.01 11.41 0.82
N LEU A 111 -2.63 10.21 0.40
CA LEU A 111 -3.34 8.95 0.67
C LEU A 111 -3.55 8.72 2.17
N LEU A 112 -2.47 8.73 2.94
CA LEU A 112 -2.52 8.49 4.39
C LEU A 112 -3.42 9.51 5.09
N ARG A 113 -3.41 10.77 4.65
CA ARG A 113 -4.31 11.79 5.19
C ARG A 113 -5.78 11.49 4.89
N LYS A 114 -6.10 11.02 3.69
CA LYS A 114 -7.47 10.65 3.29
C LYS A 114 -7.95 9.42 4.04
N LEU A 115 -7.11 8.38 4.10
CA LEU A 115 -7.36 7.15 4.86
C LEU A 115 -7.57 7.44 6.35
N LYS A 116 -6.71 8.24 6.98
CA LYS A 116 -6.87 8.65 8.37
C LYS A 116 -8.21 9.35 8.63
N LYS A 117 -8.62 10.28 7.77
CA LYS A 117 -9.93 10.95 7.89
C LYS A 117 -11.09 9.97 7.75
N TYR A 118 -10.97 9.02 6.83
CA TYR A 118 -11.99 7.98 6.66
C TYR A 118 -12.07 7.09 7.90
N PHE A 119 -10.96 6.57 8.41
CA PHE A 119 -10.96 5.75 9.62
C PHE A 119 -11.53 6.47 10.86
N GLN A 120 -11.23 7.76 11.01
CA GLN A 120 -11.85 8.60 12.04
C GLN A 120 -13.37 8.67 11.93
N SER A 121 -13.94 8.58 10.73
CA SER A 121 -15.40 8.53 10.56
C SER A 121 -16.05 7.21 11.01
N PHE A 122 -15.24 6.18 11.29
CA PHE A 122 -15.66 4.88 11.83
C PHE A 122 -15.16 4.64 13.26
N ASP A 123 -14.69 5.68 13.96
CA ASP A 123 -14.07 5.57 15.30
C ASP A 123 -12.86 4.61 15.36
N ILE A 124 -12.21 4.36 14.21
CA ILE A 124 -10.98 3.57 14.13
C ILE A 124 -9.79 4.52 14.36
N THR A 125 -8.98 4.25 15.40
CA THR A 125 -7.77 5.02 15.68
C THR A 125 -6.60 4.45 14.90
N VAL A 126 -6.04 5.28 14.00
CA VAL A 126 -4.87 4.99 13.14
C VAL A 126 -3.86 6.11 13.28
#